data_AF-M5TPN5-F1
#
_entry.id   AF-M5TPN5-F1
#
_cell.length_a   1.000
_cell.length_b   1.000
_cell.length_c   1.000
_cell.angle_alpha   90.00
_cell.angle_beta   90.00
_cell.angle_gamma   90.00
#
_symmetry.space_group_name_H-M   'P 1'
#
loop_
_entity.id
_entity.type
_entity.pdbx_description
1 polymer ?
#
loop_
_entity_poly.entity_id
_entity_poly.type
_entity_poly.pdbx_seq_one_letter_code
_entity_poly.pdbx_strand_id
1 'polypeptide(L)'
;MHTDSLLQRWRTACILSAAPVIVIFCFGSALMANPSDRKPNAALAVHGTIPQAKALAERLYSIFNAAEPLRLEGYAAGTDYSKLPIGKLMSGSGEIWKAHRDANHLKLMGEPAGYEIERRLADQKKDYPGFAWRYGQTPNGLKIKAKMKIKLQKATPKIQKLAERAAKTLASGNLDAFETMMEKEGIQLKQDLSIFHPNEAPKFDFFFNLLARGDALIAKDRSEKYASVAEEAINKNLGIATAFDGLASGVVSQLRESGTFTSTDGNAADSVAAVWYLIREWEKASTALLRANAIHVAFGIDTDQSGAPDVIARMQTLNDRATTAIASTIAAASIHASSDQAAVLYLRLLEPVTLALRRRGPDAEDLITTCSSSLRDLAAKHPLLTEQINSYRKATQQSLHWRENFTTKQTAHLTNQYPSSAKFLADSEVPAVLNTWINRYMPTTAAQLLMKKVSDQSVTPLTVGGRLGVVAFQNQHYSLIALPLSVEEQLNALQASLLVTDENPPLSLEAVDAIASANRQEFLSVGGVIRNVSLEPLLVRFAALPDSAGAIAPLGTVPSLGDHKRPPLQAACWRLDIQPLWAQHRYFVAKASTD
;
A
#
# COMPACT_ATOMS: atom_id res chain seq x y z
N MET A 1 61.33 13.88 -25.14
CA MET A 1 61.56 12.51 -24.62
C MET A 1 61.43 12.61 -23.10
N HIS A 2 60.24 12.35 -22.57
CA HIS A 2 59.91 11.14 -21.78
C HIS A 2 60.74 11.10 -20.47
N THR A 3 60.21 11.24 -19.26
CA THR A 3 58.88 10.96 -18.70
C THR A 3 58.79 11.63 -17.31
N ASP A 4 58.06 12.73 -17.19
CA ASP A 4 57.53 13.28 -15.94
C ASP A 4 56.00 13.32 -16.08
N SER A 5 55.27 12.31 -15.58
CA SER A 5 53.80 12.40 -15.46
C SER A 5 53.06 11.32 -14.64
N LEU A 6 53.73 10.38 -13.95
CA LEU A 6 53.01 9.27 -13.31
C LEU A 6 52.94 9.29 -11.76
N LEU A 7 53.68 10.16 -11.08
CA LEU A 7 53.71 10.19 -9.60
C LEU A 7 53.03 11.42 -8.97
N GLN A 8 52.59 12.39 -9.77
CA GLN A 8 51.86 13.58 -9.30
C GLN A 8 50.34 13.52 -9.55
N ARG A 9 49.83 12.39 -10.06
CA ARG A 9 48.40 12.10 -10.26
C ARG A 9 47.75 11.25 -9.16
N TRP A 10 48.51 10.89 -8.11
CA TRP A 10 48.04 10.00 -7.04
C TRP A 10 47.74 10.69 -5.70
N ARG A 11 47.81 12.04 -5.61
CA ARG A 11 47.55 12.77 -4.36
C ARG A 11 46.58 13.96 -4.45
N THR A 12 45.89 14.15 -5.58
CA THR A 12 44.95 15.26 -5.79
C THR A 12 43.69 14.83 -6.55
N ALA A 13 43.11 13.68 -6.19
CA ALA A 13 41.83 13.20 -6.73
C ALA A 13 40.92 12.47 -5.71
N CYS A 14 41.10 12.71 -4.40
CA CYS A 14 40.22 12.14 -3.36
C CYS A 14 39.58 13.19 -2.44
N ILE A 15 39.61 14.48 -2.80
CA ILE A 15 38.94 15.54 -2.06
C ILE A 15 38.09 16.33 -3.06
N LEU A 16 36.88 15.84 -3.32
CA LEU A 16 35.69 16.50 -3.90
C LEU A 16 34.79 15.48 -4.61
N SER A 17 34.25 14.54 -3.84
CA SER A 17 32.99 13.87 -4.19
C SER A 17 32.35 13.28 -2.93
N ALA A 18 32.14 14.11 -1.92
CA ALA A 18 31.08 13.86 -0.95
C ALA A 18 29.74 14.16 -1.65
N ALA A 19 29.37 13.30 -2.59
CA ALA A 19 28.01 13.26 -3.09
C ALA A 19 27.16 12.69 -1.94
N PRO A 20 26.11 13.38 -1.47
CA PRO A 20 25.19 12.76 -0.54
C PRO A 20 24.67 11.50 -1.22
N VAL A 21 24.81 10.35 -0.56
CA VAL A 21 24.20 9.11 -1.01
C VAL A 21 22.70 9.35 -1.01
N ILE A 22 22.17 9.73 -2.17
CA ILE A 22 20.74 9.78 -2.41
C ILE A 22 20.30 8.31 -2.38
N VAL A 23 19.81 7.87 -1.23
CA VAL A 23 19.14 6.57 -1.10
C VAL A 23 17.85 6.68 -1.90
N ILE A 24 17.92 6.28 -3.16
CA ILE A 24 16.77 6.15 -4.04
C ILE A 24 16.07 4.84 -3.66
N PHE A 25 15.01 4.94 -2.86
CA PHE A 25 14.11 3.83 -2.57
C PHE A 25 13.22 3.54 -3.79
N CYS A 26 13.81 2.94 -4.82
CA CYS A 26 13.08 2.38 -5.94
C CYS A 26 12.70 0.94 -5.61
N PHE A 27 11.49 0.72 -5.08
CA PHE A 27 10.82 -0.55 -5.34
C PHE A 27 10.50 -0.60 -6.83
N GLY A 28 11.30 -1.39 -7.55
CA GLY A 28 11.08 -1.72 -8.95
C GLY A 28 9.82 -2.58 -9.08
N SER A 29 8.77 -1.96 -9.59
CA SER A 29 7.70 -2.60 -10.36
C SER A 29 7.01 -1.48 -11.13
N ALA A 30 6.85 -1.63 -12.43
CA ALA A 30 6.14 -0.70 -13.32
C ALA A 30 4.61 -0.69 -13.03
N LEU A 31 4.25 -0.33 -11.81
CA LEU A 31 2.93 0.07 -11.35
C LEU A 31 2.90 1.60 -11.41
N MET A 32 1.80 2.19 -11.88
CA MET A 32 1.66 3.65 -12.00
C MET A 32 2.15 4.39 -10.74
N ALA A 33 2.89 5.49 -10.92
CA ALA A 33 3.51 6.22 -9.84
C ALA A 33 2.49 7.09 -9.09
N ASN A 34 2.27 6.86 -7.79
CA ASN A 34 1.42 7.70 -6.94
C ASN A 34 1.93 9.17 -6.85
N PRO A 35 1.04 10.15 -6.59
CA PRO A 35 1.43 11.50 -6.23
C PRO A 35 2.45 11.51 -5.09
N SER A 36 3.50 12.31 -5.26
CA SER A 36 4.59 12.47 -4.30
C SER A 36 5.13 13.89 -4.33
N ASP A 37 6.01 14.23 -3.39
CA ASP A 37 6.74 15.50 -3.41
C ASP A 37 7.50 15.72 -4.74
N ARG A 38 8.02 14.64 -5.34
CA ARG A 38 8.80 14.71 -6.59
C ARG A 38 7.92 14.72 -7.84
N LYS A 39 6.74 14.09 -7.76
CA LYS A 39 5.79 14.00 -8.88
C LYS A 39 4.37 14.28 -8.37
N PRO A 40 4.04 15.54 -8.04
CA PRO A 40 2.74 15.88 -7.44
C PRO A 40 1.56 15.61 -8.38
N ASN A 41 1.80 15.61 -9.69
CA ASN A 41 0.77 15.39 -10.72
C ASN A 41 0.64 13.92 -11.15
N ALA A 42 1.39 13.00 -10.54
CA ALA A 42 1.40 11.61 -10.98
C ALA A 42 0.01 10.95 -10.85
N ALA A 43 -0.19 9.88 -11.60
CA ALA A 43 -1.44 9.13 -11.63
C ALA A 43 -1.60 8.30 -10.35
N LEU A 44 -2.81 8.13 -9.83
CA LEU A 44 -3.01 7.15 -8.77
C LEU A 44 -2.75 5.73 -9.28
N ALA A 45 -2.09 4.92 -8.47
CA ALA A 45 -2.01 3.49 -8.71
C ALA A 45 -3.41 2.85 -8.71
N VAL A 46 -3.53 1.74 -9.42
CA VAL A 46 -4.74 0.90 -9.47
C VAL A 46 -4.44 -0.46 -8.86
N HIS A 47 -5.42 -1.12 -8.25
CA HIS A 47 -5.21 -2.46 -7.70
C HIS A 47 -5.26 -3.54 -8.78
N GLY A 48 -5.96 -3.28 -9.90
CA GLY A 48 -5.91 -4.13 -11.08
C GLY A 48 -6.63 -5.46 -10.92
N THR A 49 -7.61 -5.55 -10.02
CA THR A 49 -8.50 -6.73 -9.93
C THR A 49 -9.21 -6.96 -11.25
N ILE A 50 -9.59 -5.87 -11.93
CA ILE A 50 -10.09 -5.90 -13.30
C ILE A 50 -8.91 -5.63 -14.25
N PRO A 51 -8.53 -6.57 -15.14
CA PRO A 51 -7.30 -6.43 -15.95
C PRO A 51 -7.24 -5.16 -16.81
N GLN A 52 -8.38 -4.65 -17.27
CA GLN A 52 -8.44 -3.46 -18.12
C GLN A 52 -8.30 -2.14 -17.35
N ALA A 53 -8.41 -2.15 -16.02
CA ALA A 53 -8.42 -0.94 -15.19
C ALA A 53 -7.16 -0.09 -15.36
N LYS A 54 -5.98 -0.72 -15.43
CA LYS A 54 -4.70 -0.02 -15.58
C LYS A 54 -4.62 0.78 -16.88
N ALA A 55 -4.92 0.14 -18.01
CA ALA A 55 -4.90 0.80 -19.31
C ALA A 55 -5.95 1.92 -19.40
N LEU A 56 -7.12 1.73 -18.77
CA LEU A 56 -8.15 2.75 -18.69
C LEU A 56 -7.68 3.96 -17.88
N ALA A 57 -7.12 3.75 -16.68
CA ALA A 57 -6.58 4.82 -15.85
C ALA A 57 -5.46 5.60 -16.56
N GLU A 58 -4.49 4.89 -17.17
CA GLU A 58 -3.40 5.47 -17.96
C GLU A 58 -3.93 6.39 -19.07
N ARG A 59 -4.92 5.93 -19.84
CA ARG A 59 -5.57 6.71 -20.88
C ARG A 59 -6.23 7.97 -20.32
N LEU A 60 -6.94 7.87 -19.20
CA LEU A 60 -7.66 9.00 -18.62
C LEU A 60 -6.71 10.07 -18.07
N TYR A 61 -5.65 9.68 -17.38
CA TYR A 61 -4.60 10.62 -16.96
C TYR A 61 -3.89 11.26 -18.16
N SER A 62 -3.67 10.50 -19.25
CA SER A 62 -3.12 11.06 -20.48
C SER A 62 -4.04 12.13 -21.10
N ILE A 63 -5.36 11.89 -21.14
CA ILE A 63 -6.34 12.87 -21.65
C ILE A 63 -6.31 14.14 -20.80
N PHE A 64 -6.36 13.99 -19.47
CA PHE A 64 -6.29 15.13 -18.54
C PHE A 64 -5.02 15.97 -18.75
N ASN A 65 -3.85 15.31 -18.80
CA ASN A 65 -2.56 15.99 -18.97
C ASN A 65 -2.43 16.65 -20.34
N ALA A 66 -2.96 16.05 -21.41
CA ALA A 66 -2.95 16.63 -22.75
C ALA A 66 -3.88 17.84 -22.88
N ALA A 67 -4.97 17.88 -22.10
CA ALA A 67 -5.93 18.98 -22.08
C ALA A 67 -5.42 20.19 -21.26
N GLU A 68 -4.56 19.97 -20.28
CA GLU A 68 -4.19 21.01 -19.33
C GLU A 68 -3.52 22.26 -19.94
N PRO A 69 -2.57 22.15 -20.90
CA PRO A 69 -1.95 23.33 -21.50
C PRO A 69 -2.94 24.27 -22.19
N LEU A 70 -3.87 23.71 -22.98
CA LEU A 70 -4.88 24.51 -23.67
C LEU A 70 -5.88 25.14 -22.70
N ARG A 71 -6.16 24.46 -21.57
CA ARG A 71 -6.96 25.04 -20.49
C ARG A 71 -6.31 26.29 -19.91
N LEU A 72 -5.00 26.22 -19.64
CA LEU A 72 -4.21 27.36 -19.13
C LEU A 72 -4.14 28.52 -20.13
N GLU A 73 -3.96 28.23 -21.43
CA GLU A 73 -4.07 29.24 -22.50
C GLU A 73 -5.45 29.92 -22.51
N GLY A 74 -6.52 29.16 -22.29
CA GLY A 74 -7.89 29.67 -22.20
C GLY A 74 -8.08 30.68 -21.06
N TYR A 75 -7.45 30.46 -19.91
CA TYR A 75 -7.42 31.43 -18.81
C TYR A 75 -6.56 32.65 -19.14
N ALA A 76 -5.38 32.43 -19.74
CA ALA A 76 -4.45 33.51 -20.10
C ALA A 76 -5.00 34.44 -21.19
N ALA A 77 -5.94 33.96 -22.01
CA ALA A 77 -6.60 34.76 -23.04
C ALA A 77 -7.37 35.97 -22.48
N GLY A 78 -7.77 35.96 -21.21
CA GLY A 78 -8.45 37.08 -20.56
C GLY A 78 -9.76 37.43 -21.25
N THR A 79 -9.77 38.50 -22.05
CA THR A 79 -10.91 38.93 -22.87
C THR A 79 -10.74 38.65 -24.37
N ASP A 80 -9.52 38.32 -24.85
CA ASP A 80 -9.24 38.07 -26.27
C ASP A 80 -9.19 36.56 -26.56
N TYR A 81 -10.36 35.96 -26.71
CA TYR A 81 -10.50 34.54 -27.04
C TYR A 81 -10.22 34.23 -28.52
N SER A 82 -10.03 35.24 -29.37
CA SER A 82 -9.93 35.06 -30.84
C SER A 82 -8.72 34.24 -31.28
N LYS A 83 -7.69 34.20 -30.44
CA LYS A 83 -6.42 33.49 -30.67
C LYS A 83 -6.44 32.02 -30.26
N LEU A 84 -7.47 31.58 -29.53
CA LEU A 84 -7.54 30.19 -29.08
C LEU A 84 -7.84 29.25 -30.26
N PRO A 85 -7.23 28.05 -30.29
CA PRO A 85 -7.47 27.07 -31.34
C PRO A 85 -8.85 26.41 -31.16
N ILE A 86 -9.90 27.03 -31.73
CA ILE A 86 -11.30 26.57 -31.59
C ILE A 86 -11.50 25.10 -31.94
N GLY A 87 -10.82 24.59 -32.97
CA GLY A 87 -10.90 23.17 -33.33
C GLY A 87 -10.44 22.24 -32.20
N LYS A 88 -9.38 22.62 -31.46
CA LYS A 88 -8.91 21.86 -30.28
C LYS A 88 -9.84 22.02 -29.09
N LEU A 89 -10.41 23.21 -28.85
CA LEU A 89 -11.40 23.43 -27.78
C LEU A 89 -12.66 22.59 -28.01
N MET A 90 -13.16 22.56 -29.25
CA MET A 90 -14.32 21.75 -29.61
C MET A 90 -14.00 20.27 -29.48
N SER A 91 -12.90 19.78 -30.09
CA SER A 91 -12.46 18.38 -30.00
C SER A 91 -12.31 17.92 -28.55
N GLY A 92 -11.57 18.70 -27.76
CA GLY A 92 -11.33 18.44 -26.35
C GLY A 92 -12.60 18.40 -25.52
N SER A 93 -13.62 19.20 -25.84
CA SER A 93 -14.93 19.12 -25.16
C SER A 93 -15.58 17.74 -25.32
N GLY A 94 -15.46 17.12 -26.50
CA GLY A 94 -15.94 15.76 -26.73
C GLY A 94 -15.10 14.69 -26.02
N GLU A 95 -13.77 14.83 -26.07
CA GLU A 95 -12.84 13.90 -25.40
C GLU A 95 -13.00 13.93 -23.88
N ILE A 96 -13.09 15.11 -23.28
CA ILE A 96 -13.31 15.29 -21.83
C ILE A 96 -14.68 14.73 -21.43
N TRP A 97 -15.72 14.91 -22.27
CA TRP A 97 -17.02 14.31 -22.01
C TRP A 97 -16.96 12.78 -21.97
N LYS A 98 -16.24 12.15 -22.92
CA LYS A 98 -16.01 10.71 -22.90
C LYS A 98 -15.21 10.30 -21.67
N ALA A 99 -14.12 11.00 -21.38
CA ALA A 99 -13.26 10.72 -20.23
C ALA A 99 -14.03 10.77 -18.90
N HIS A 100 -15.03 11.63 -18.75
CA HIS A 100 -15.94 11.61 -17.60
C HIS A 100 -16.77 10.32 -17.50
N ARG A 101 -17.29 9.81 -18.62
CA ARG A 101 -18.03 8.54 -18.65
C ARG A 101 -17.10 7.36 -18.32
N ASP A 102 -15.91 7.36 -18.91
CA ASP A 102 -14.86 6.38 -18.65
C ASP A 102 -14.33 6.42 -17.20
N ALA A 103 -14.29 7.59 -16.56
CA ALA A 103 -13.94 7.71 -15.15
C ALA A 103 -14.97 7.02 -14.25
N ASN A 104 -16.26 7.13 -14.59
CA ASN A 104 -17.30 6.35 -13.92
C ASN A 104 -17.15 4.85 -14.16
N HIS A 105 -16.77 4.44 -15.37
CA HIS A 105 -16.45 3.05 -15.66
C HIS A 105 -15.32 2.53 -14.75
N LEU A 106 -14.26 3.32 -14.55
CA LEU A 106 -13.17 2.97 -13.65
C LEU A 106 -13.64 2.83 -12.18
N LYS A 107 -14.59 3.64 -11.71
CA LYS A 107 -15.19 3.47 -10.37
C LYS A 107 -15.96 2.16 -10.23
N LEU A 108 -16.66 1.73 -11.28
CA LEU A 108 -17.36 0.43 -11.29
C LEU A 108 -16.39 -0.75 -11.22
N MET A 109 -15.14 -0.56 -11.64
CA MET A 109 -14.05 -1.52 -11.45
C MET A 109 -13.47 -1.52 -10.02
N GLY A 110 -14.07 -0.79 -9.08
CA GLY A 110 -13.60 -0.68 -7.69
C GLY A 110 -12.39 0.25 -7.51
N GLU A 111 -11.99 1.00 -8.54
CA GLU A 111 -10.72 1.72 -8.51
C GLU A 111 -10.85 3.16 -7.96
N PRO A 112 -10.11 3.52 -6.89
CA PRO A 112 -10.07 4.89 -6.36
C PRO A 112 -9.67 5.95 -7.39
N ALA A 113 -8.82 5.58 -8.36
CA ALA A 113 -8.39 6.45 -9.45
C ALA A 113 -9.56 7.04 -10.24
N GLY A 114 -10.69 6.33 -10.36
CA GLY A 114 -11.89 6.81 -11.04
C GLY A 114 -12.53 8.04 -10.37
N TYR A 115 -12.53 8.09 -9.03
CA TYR A 115 -13.04 9.24 -8.27
C TYR A 115 -12.15 10.46 -8.39
N GLU A 116 -10.85 10.24 -8.39
CA GLU A 116 -9.87 11.30 -8.45
C GLU A 116 -9.81 11.94 -9.85
N ILE A 117 -9.76 11.12 -10.90
CA ILE A 117 -9.69 11.63 -12.27
C ILE A 117 -10.98 12.29 -12.72
N GLU A 118 -12.16 11.81 -12.28
CA GLU A 118 -13.42 12.51 -12.54
C GLU A 118 -13.40 13.93 -11.97
N ARG A 119 -12.87 14.12 -10.76
CA ARG A 119 -12.74 15.44 -10.13
C ARG A 119 -11.77 16.33 -10.90
N ARG A 120 -10.60 15.81 -11.28
CA ARG A 120 -9.64 16.54 -12.12
C ARG A 120 -10.27 17.00 -13.44
N LEU A 121 -11.05 16.13 -14.06
CA LEU A 121 -11.75 16.43 -15.31
C LEU A 121 -12.96 17.37 -15.10
N ALA A 122 -13.49 17.54 -13.88
CA ALA A 122 -14.73 18.29 -13.65
C ALA A 122 -14.60 19.78 -14.02
N ASP A 123 -13.44 20.36 -13.78
CA ASP A 123 -13.14 21.74 -14.18
C ASP A 123 -12.91 21.84 -15.68
N GLN A 124 -12.13 20.94 -16.26
CA GLN A 124 -11.94 20.83 -17.72
C GLN A 124 -13.27 20.71 -18.48
N LYS A 125 -14.24 19.96 -17.92
CA LYS A 125 -15.60 19.79 -18.48
C LYS A 125 -16.40 21.09 -18.53
N LYS A 126 -16.11 22.06 -17.65
CA LYS A 126 -16.74 23.38 -17.65
C LYS A 126 -15.95 24.38 -18.49
N ASP A 127 -14.64 24.36 -18.33
CA ASP A 127 -13.70 25.31 -18.92
C ASP A 127 -13.70 25.25 -20.44
N TYR A 128 -13.61 24.04 -21.02
CA TYR A 128 -13.53 23.86 -22.47
C TYR A 128 -14.76 24.40 -23.21
N PRO A 129 -16.00 24.00 -22.86
CA PRO A 129 -17.20 24.61 -23.43
C PRO A 129 -17.29 26.11 -23.13
N GLY A 130 -16.85 26.56 -21.95
CA GLY A 130 -16.82 27.98 -21.60
C GLY A 130 -15.93 28.80 -22.54
N PHE A 131 -14.72 28.32 -22.81
CA PHE A 131 -13.79 28.96 -23.75
C PHE A 131 -14.29 28.89 -25.19
N ALA A 132 -14.84 27.75 -25.63
CA ALA A 132 -15.42 27.60 -26.96
C ALA A 132 -16.61 28.54 -27.16
N TRP A 133 -17.48 28.69 -26.17
CA TRP A 133 -18.59 29.64 -26.20
C TRP A 133 -18.11 31.09 -26.28
N ARG A 134 -17.11 31.48 -25.46
CA ARG A 134 -16.52 32.83 -25.52
C ARG A 134 -15.86 33.11 -26.86
N TYR A 135 -15.14 32.13 -27.43
CA TYR A 135 -14.65 32.21 -28.81
C TYR A 135 -15.81 32.43 -29.79
N GLY A 136 -16.94 31.72 -29.59
CA GLY A 136 -18.16 31.84 -30.38
C GLY A 136 -18.79 33.23 -30.43
N GLN A 137 -18.41 34.14 -29.53
CA GLN A 137 -18.83 35.55 -29.51
C GLN A 137 -17.94 36.47 -30.37
N THR A 138 -16.78 35.97 -30.83
CA THR A 138 -15.90 36.74 -31.72
C THR A 138 -16.48 36.80 -33.15
N PRO A 139 -16.06 37.75 -34.00
CA PRO A 139 -16.54 37.83 -35.39
C PRO A 139 -16.34 36.54 -36.20
N ASN A 140 -15.21 35.85 -36.00
CA ASN A 140 -14.96 34.55 -36.62
C ASN A 140 -15.77 33.43 -35.96
N GLY A 141 -15.91 33.46 -34.64
CA GLY A 141 -16.76 32.56 -33.87
C GLY A 141 -18.22 32.58 -34.34
N LEU A 142 -18.80 33.74 -34.60
CA LEU A 142 -20.16 33.88 -35.10
C LEU A 142 -20.36 33.17 -36.45
N LYS A 143 -19.38 33.25 -37.35
CA LYS A 143 -19.40 32.53 -38.64
C LYS A 143 -19.38 31.01 -38.43
N ILE A 144 -18.54 30.52 -37.52
CA ILE A 144 -18.46 29.09 -37.20
C ILE A 144 -19.76 28.62 -36.53
N LYS A 145 -20.28 29.39 -35.57
CA LYS A 145 -21.54 29.11 -34.86
C LYS A 145 -22.73 29.01 -35.82
N ALA A 146 -22.83 29.92 -36.80
CA ALA A 146 -23.86 29.86 -37.84
C ALA A 146 -23.73 28.59 -38.71
N LYS A 147 -22.52 28.24 -39.16
CA LYS A 147 -22.26 26.99 -39.90
C LYS A 147 -22.62 25.77 -39.06
N MET A 148 -22.27 25.77 -37.77
CA MET A 148 -22.53 24.66 -36.87
C MET A 148 -24.03 24.49 -36.58
N LYS A 149 -24.77 25.60 -36.46
CA LYS A 149 -26.22 25.57 -36.31
C LYS A 149 -26.89 24.89 -37.51
N ILE A 150 -26.47 25.23 -38.74
CA ILE A 150 -26.96 24.60 -39.96
C ILE A 150 -26.58 23.11 -40.01
N LYS A 151 -25.33 22.76 -39.64
CA LYS A 151 -24.86 21.36 -39.58
C LYS A 151 -25.73 20.55 -38.63
N LEU A 152 -25.96 21.04 -37.41
CA LEU A 152 -26.76 20.38 -36.38
C LEU A 152 -28.22 20.21 -36.82
N GLN A 153 -28.83 21.25 -37.40
CA GLN A 153 -30.20 21.17 -37.93
C GLN A 153 -30.33 20.10 -39.03
N LYS A 154 -29.37 20.02 -39.95
CA LYS A 154 -29.35 18.98 -40.99
C LYS A 154 -29.06 17.58 -40.44
N ALA A 155 -28.32 17.48 -39.34
CA ALA A 155 -28.00 16.21 -38.70
C ALA A 155 -29.17 15.66 -37.85
N THR A 156 -30.10 16.51 -37.38
CA THR A 156 -31.19 16.10 -36.48
C THR A 156 -31.95 14.85 -36.94
N PRO A 157 -32.42 14.73 -38.20
CA PRO A 157 -33.16 13.54 -38.63
C PRO A 157 -32.31 12.26 -38.60
N LYS A 158 -31.01 12.38 -38.89
CA LYS A 158 -30.06 11.26 -38.83
C LYS A 158 -29.84 10.83 -37.38
N ILE A 159 -29.68 11.78 -36.47
CA ILE A 159 -29.49 11.52 -35.04
C ILE A 159 -30.76 10.91 -34.42
N GLN A 160 -31.95 11.37 -34.82
CA GLN A 160 -33.22 10.76 -34.41
C GLN A 160 -33.31 9.29 -34.84
N LYS A 161 -33.02 9.00 -36.13
CA LYS A 161 -32.98 7.61 -36.62
C LYS A 161 -31.93 6.76 -35.90
N LEU A 162 -30.80 7.33 -35.52
CA LEU A 162 -29.78 6.66 -34.71
C LEU A 162 -30.31 6.38 -33.30
N ALA A 163 -30.94 7.36 -32.65
CA ALA A 163 -31.52 7.21 -31.31
C ALA A 163 -32.65 6.16 -31.30
N GLU A 164 -33.50 6.11 -32.32
CA GLU A 164 -34.52 5.07 -32.48
C GLU A 164 -33.90 3.68 -32.61
N ARG A 165 -32.83 3.55 -33.40
CA ARG A 165 -32.09 2.29 -33.54
C ARG A 165 -31.43 1.89 -32.22
N ALA A 166 -30.77 2.83 -31.55
CA ALA A 166 -30.15 2.61 -30.25
C ALA A 166 -31.20 2.21 -29.20
N ALA A 167 -32.37 2.84 -29.18
CA ALA A 167 -33.46 2.47 -28.29
C ALA A 167 -33.94 1.02 -28.53
N LYS A 168 -34.03 0.57 -29.80
CA LYS A 168 -34.33 -0.83 -30.12
C LYS A 168 -33.24 -1.78 -29.63
N THR A 169 -31.96 -1.41 -29.82
CA THR A 169 -30.81 -2.19 -29.34
C THR A 169 -30.76 -2.28 -27.81
N LEU A 170 -31.12 -1.19 -27.12
CA LEU A 170 -31.23 -1.16 -25.67
C LEU A 170 -32.38 -2.06 -25.18
N ALA A 171 -33.55 -1.98 -25.85
CA ALA A 171 -34.70 -2.83 -25.54
C ALA A 171 -34.45 -4.32 -25.79
N SER A 172 -33.59 -4.66 -26.76
CA SER A 172 -33.14 -6.04 -26.99
C SER A 172 -32.02 -6.49 -26.05
N GLY A 173 -31.61 -5.68 -25.07
CA GLY A 173 -30.58 -6.02 -24.08
C GLY A 173 -29.13 -6.02 -24.62
N ASN A 174 -28.88 -5.52 -25.84
CA ASN A 174 -27.52 -5.50 -26.40
C ASN A 174 -26.79 -4.21 -25.99
N LEU A 175 -26.28 -4.19 -24.76
CA LEU A 175 -25.71 -3.02 -24.13
C LEU A 175 -24.42 -2.52 -24.81
N ASP A 176 -23.53 -3.42 -25.25
CA ASP A 176 -22.28 -3.06 -25.92
C ASP A 176 -22.50 -2.34 -27.26
N ALA A 177 -23.45 -2.85 -28.06
CA ALA A 177 -23.82 -2.22 -29.32
C ALA A 177 -24.49 -0.85 -29.10
N PHE A 178 -25.32 -0.73 -28.05
CA PHE A 178 -25.90 0.55 -27.65
C PHE A 178 -24.80 1.56 -27.30
N GLU A 179 -23.87 1.19 -26.42
CA GLU A 179 -22.79 2.07 -25.97
C GLU A 179 -21.93 2.54 -27.15
N THR A 180 -21.50 1.62 -28.02
CA THR A 180 -20.65 1.93 -29.18
C THR A 180 -21.34 2.92 -30.12
N MET A 181 -22.63 2.74 -30.39
CA MET A 181 -23.39 3.63 -31.26
C MET A 181 -23.56 5.03 -30.64
N MET A 182 -23.94 5.08 -29.36
CA MET A 182 -24.25 6.34 -28.69
C MET A 182 -22.99 7.12 -28.31
N GLU A 183 -21.89 6.46 -27.96
CA GLU A 183 -20.65 7.14 -27.58
C GLU A 183 -20.07 7.93 -28.74
N LYS A 184 -19.95 7.31 -29.92
CA LYS A 184 -19.37 7.97 -31.10
C LYS A 184 -20.14 9.24 -31.47
N GLU A 185 -21.47 9.15 -31.53
CA GLU A 185 -22.32 10.30 -31.83
C GLU A 185 -22.33 11.31 -30.67
N GLY A 186 -22.27 10.84 -29.42
CA GLY A 186 -22.22 11.68 -28.22
C GLY A 186 -20.98 12.55 -28.16
N ILE A 187 -19.80 12.00 -28.52
CA ILE A 187 -18.55 12.77 -28.66
C ILE A 187 -18.75 13.86 -29.69
N GLN A 188 -19.17 13.52 -30.91
CA GLN A 188 -19.36 14.48 -31.99
C GLN A 188 -20.37 15.59 -31.62
N LEU A 189 -21.49 15.21 -31.01
CA LEU A 189 -22.50 16.16 -30.53
C LEU A 189 -21.93 17.11 -29.48
N LYS A 190 -21.15 16.61 -28.51
CA LYS A 190 -20.53 17.46 -27.49
C LYS A 190 -19.50 18.40 -28.08
N GLN A 191 -18.73 17.97 -29.08
CA GLN A 191 -17.82 18.84 -29.83
C GLN A 191 -18.61 19.95 -30.52
N ASP A 192 -19.64 19.61 -31.30
CA ASP A 192 -20.41 20.56 -32.09
C ASP A 192 -21.24 21.53 -31.23
N LEU A 193 -21.73 21.09 -30.08
CA LEU A 193 -22.52 21.90 -29.15
C LEU A 193 -21.67 22.84 -28.28
N SER A 194 -20.37 22.61 -28.14
CA SER A 194 -19.49 23.35 -27.22
C SER A 194 -19.38 24.86 -27.52
N ILE A 195 -19.58 25.30 -28.76
CA ILE A 195 -19.51 26.71 -29.17
C ILE A 195 -20.76 27.53 -28.79
N PHE A 196 -21.82 26.87 -28.33
CA PHE A 196 -23.09 27.50 -27.99
C PHE A 196 -23.23 27.72 -26.48
N HIS A 197 -23.91 28.79 -26.08
CA HIS A 197 -24.40 28.89 -24.70
C HIS A 197 -25.44 27.79 -24.44
N PRO A 198 -25.57 27.22 -23.23
CA PRO A 198 -26.58 26.20 -22.93
C PRO A 198 -28.02 26.57 -23.33
N ASN A 199 -28.38 27.86 -23.22
CA ASN A 199 -29.72 28.34 -23.59
C ASN A 199 -29.92 28.57 -25.10
N GLU A 200 -28.84 28.62 -25.88
CA GLU A 200 -28.87 28.88 -27.33
C GLU A 200 -28.63 27.60 -28.16
N ALA A 201 -28.06 26.58 -27.52
CA ALA A 201 -27.70 25.33 -28.15
C ALA A 201 -28.95 24.60 -28.66
N PRO A 202 -28.92 24.03 -29.87
CA PRO A 202 -29.96 23.10 -30.31
C PRO A 202 -30.13 21.97 -29.29
N LYS A 203 -31.38 21.73 -28.87
CA LYS A 203 -31.68 20.73 -27.85
C LYS A 203 -31.71 19.32 -28.45
N PHE A 204 -30.86 18.45 -27.90
CA PHE A 204 -30.81 17.02 -28.21
C PHE A 204 -31.19 16.19 -26.98
N ASP A 205 -32.16 16.66 -26.20
CA ASP A 205 -32.58 16.03 -24.94
C ASP A 205 -33.01 14.58 -25.16
N PHE A 206 -33.66 14.27 -26.29
CA PHE A 206 -34.04 12.90 -26.66
C PHE A 206 -32.81 11.95 -26.71
N PHE A 207 -31.68 12.43 -27.21
CA PHE A 207 -30.45 11.66 -27.33
C PHE A 207 -29.78 11.49 -25.97
N PHE A 208 -29.59 12.59 -25.23
CA PHE A 208 -28.90 12.53 -23.93
C PHE A 208 -29.72 11.84 -22.84
N ASN A 209 -31.06 11.93 -22.87
CA ASN A 209 -31.93 11.18 -21.97
C ASN A 209 -31.90 9.68 -22.27
N LEU A 210 -31.89 9.29 -23.56
CA LEU A 210 -31.71 7.89 -23.95
C LEU A 210 -30.34 7.38 -23.50
N LEU A 211 -29.29 8.15 -23.73
CA LEU A 211 -27.94 7.80 -23.30
C LEU A 211 -27.85 7.62 -21.78
N ALA A 212 -28.41 8.55 -20.99
CA ALA A 212 -28.41 8.44 -19.54
C ALA A 212 -29.14 7.18 -19.04
N ARG A 213 -30.25 6.80 -19.67
CA ARG A 213 -30.96 5.53 -19.36
C ARG A 213 -30.11 4.32 -19.69
N GLY A 214 -29.46 4.32 -20.86
CA GLY A 214 -28.57 3.23 -21.24
C GLY A 214 -27.32 3.14 -20.36
N ASP A 215 -26.73 4.28 -19.98
CA ASP A 215 -25.59 4.35 -19.05
C ASP A 215 -25.94 3.75 -17.69
N ALA A 216 -27.17 3.96 -17.18
CA ALA A 216 -27.62 3.34 -15.95
C ALA A 216 -27.73 1.81 -16.06
N LEU A 217 -28.23 1.30 -17.19
CA LEU A 217 -28.32 -0.15 -17.45
C LEU A 217 -26.93 -0.79 -17.65
N ILE A 218 -26.05 -0.12 -18.41
CA ILE A 218 -24.65 -0.52 -18.59
C ILE A 218 -23.91 -0.53 -17.26
N ALA A 219 -24.12 0.49 -16.42
CA ALA A 219 -23.49 0.55 -15.10
C ALA A 219 -23.91 -0.62 -14.23
N LYS A 220 -25.21 -0.97 -14.24
CA LYS A 220 -25.72 -2.14 -13.51
C LYS A 220 -25.09 -3.45 -14.02
N ASP A 221 -25.12 -3.70 -15.33
CA ASP A 221 -24.53 -4.88 -15.96
C ASP A 221 -23.03 -5.01 -15.65
N ARG A 222 -22.29 -3.91 -15.75
CA ARG A 222 -20.87 -3.85 -15.41
C ARG A 222 -20.61 -4.12 -13.94
N SER A 223 -21.40 -3.53 -13.03
CA SER A 223 -21.26 -3.78 -11.59
C SER A 223 -21.44 -5.26 -11.28
N GLU A 224 -22.47 -5.91 -11.83
CA GLU A 224 -22.71 -7.35 -11.64
C GLU A 224 -21.55 -8.19 -12.20
N LYS A 225 -21.08 -7.87 -13.42
CA LYS A 225 -19.93 -8.54 -14.05
C LYS A 225 -18.64 -8.38 -13.24
N TYR A 226 -18.34 -7.18 -12.75
CA TYR A 226 -17.12 -6.92 -12.00
C TYR A 226 -17.18 -7.44 -10.57
N ALA A 227 -18.36 -7.46 -9.95
CA ALA A 227 -18.57 -8.12 -8.67
C ALA A 227 -18.19 -9.61 -8.75
N SER A 228 -18.59 -10.33 -9.81
CA SER A 228 -18.21 -11.73 -10.00
C SER A 228 -16.68 -11.94 -10.10
N VAL A 229 -15.98 -11.08 -10.83
CA VAL A 229 -14.49 -11.13 -10.92
C VAL A 229 -13.85 -10.81 -9.56
N ALA A 230 -14.41 -9.86 -8.83
CA ALA A 230 -13.95 -9.51 -7.49
C ALA A 230 -14.18 -10.67 -6.50
N GLU A 231 -15.33 -11.35 -6.55
CA GLU A 231 -15.63 -12.54 -5.76
C GLU A 231 -14.65 -13.68 -6.03
N GLU A 232 -14.30 -13.93 -7.31
CA GLU A 232 -13.28 -14.93 -7.65
C GLU A 232 -11.92 -14.57 -7.02
N ALA A 233 -11.51 -13.30 -7.11
CA ALA A 233 -10.27 -12.82 -6.50
C ALA A 233 -10.30 -12.90 -4.96
N ILE A 234 -11.43 -12.60 -4.34
CA ILE A 234 -11.65 -12.75 -2.89
C ILE A 234 -11.52 -14.23 -2.52
N ASN A 235 -12.27 -15.11 -3.17
CA ASN A 235 -12.29 -16.55 -2.89
C ASN A 235 -10.91 -17.18 -3.08
N LYS A 236 -10.14 -16.76 -4.08
CA LYS A 236 -8.74 -17.18 -4.25
C LYS A 236 -7.90 -16.83 -3.02
N ASN A 237 -8.00 -15.60 -2.51
CA ASN A 237 -7.25 -15.17 -1.33
C ASN A 237 -7.74 -15.86 -0.05
N LEU A 238 -9.05 -16.04 0.12
CA LEU A 238 -9.63 -16.81 1.23
C LEU A 238 -9.20 -18.28 1.20
N GLY A 239 -9.04 -18.86 0.00
CA GLY A 239 -8.53 -20.22 -0.20
C GLY A 239 -7.10 -20.38 0.32
N ILE A 240 -6.23 -19.38 0.12
CA ILE A 240 -4.86 -19.38 0.68
C ILE A 240 -4.90 -19.44 2.20
N ALA A 241 -5.75 -18.60 2.84
CA ALA A 241 -5.88 -18.59 4.28
C ALA A 241 -6.50 -19.89 4.84
N THR A 242 -7.46 -20.46 4.12
CA THR A 242 -8.12 -21.73 4.52
C THR A 242 -7.16 -22.92 4.40
N ALA A 243 -6.29 -22.92 3.39
CA ALA A 243 -5.30 -23.98 3.18
C ALA A 243 -4.24 -24.08 4.29
N PHE A 244 -4.03 -23.01 5.06
CA PHE A 244 -3.07 -22.99 6.16
C PHE A 244 -3.32 -24.11 7.18
N ASP A 245 -4.58 -24.44 7.47
CA ASP A 245 -4.93 -25.43 8.50
C ASP A 245 -4.51 -26.86 8.11
N GLY A 246 -4.81 -27.26 6.87
CA GLY A 246 -4.39 -28.55 6.34
C GLY A 246 -2.87 -28.65 6.25
N LEU A 247 -2.21 -27.57 5.86
CA LEU A 247 -0.76 -27.46 5.81
C LEU A 247 -0.14 -27.60 7.21
N ALA A 248 -0.64 -26.83 8.17
CA ALA A 248 -0.16 -26.84 9.56
C ALA A 248 -0.34 -28.21 10.21
N SER A 249 -1.52 -28.81 10.07
CA SER A 249 -1.82 -30.15 10.57
C SER A 249 -0.92 -31.21 9.93
N GLY A 250 -0.67 -31.11 8.62
CA GLY A 250 0.23 -32.01 7.90
C GLY A 250 1.68 -31.93 8.39
N VAL A 251 2.21 -30.71 8.61
CA VAL A 251 3.56 -30.50 9.17
C VAL A 251 3.67 -31.11 10.56
N VAL A 252 2.68 -30.85 11.43
CA VAL A 252 2.67 -31.39 12.81
C VAL A 252 2.60 -32.92 12.81
N SER A 253 1.80 -33.53 11.93
CA SER A 253 1.69 -35.01 11.82
C SER A 253 3.01 -35.64 11.37
N GLN A 254 3.61 -35.13 10.29
CA GLN A 254 4.88 -35.64 9.77
C GLN A 254 6.00 -35.61 10.82
N LEU A 255 6.07 -34.50 11.58
CA LEU A 255 7.03 -34.36 12.67
C LEU A 255 6.74 -35.33 13.83
N ARG A 256 5.46 -35.54 14.18
CA ARG A 256 5.08 -36.54 15.20
C ARG A 256 5.47 -37.95 14.79
N GLU A 257 5.34 -38.28 13.51
CA GLU A 257 5.59 -39.63 13.01
C GLU A 257 7.08 -39.93 12.82
N SER A 258 7.84 -38.95 12.28
CA SER A 258 9.20 -39.19 11.77
C SER A 258 10.29 -38.26 12.31
N GLY A 259 9.92 -37.23 13.09
CA GLY A 259 10.84 -36.18 13.53
C GLY A 259 11.28 -35.19 12.44
N THR A 260 10.87 -35.39 11.19
CA THR A 260 11.15 -34.49 10.06
C THR A 260 9.87 -34.14 9.30
N PHE A 261 9.89 -33.09 8.49
CA PHE A 261 8.82 -32.79 7.55
C PHE A 261 9.38 -32.56 6.15
N THR A 262 8.58 -32.81 5.13
CA THR A 262 8.96 -32.53 3.75
C THR A 262 8.73 -31.05 3.46
N SER A 263 9.83 -30.32 3.24
CA SER A 263 9.80 -28.91 2.83
C SER A 263 9.25 -28.74 1.41
N THR A 264 9.00 -27.50 0.99
CA THR A 264 8.51 -27.17 -0.36
C THR A 264 9.43 -27.66 -1.48
N ASP A 265 10.71 -27.83 -1.18
CA ASP A 265 11.73 -28.26 -2.14
C ASP A 265 11.85 -29.80 -2.21
N GLY A 266 10.97 -30.53 -1.51
CA GLY A 266 10.97 -31.99 -1.45
C GLY A 266 12.00 -32.57 -0.48
N ASN A 267 12.79 -31.74 0.19
CA ASN A 267 13.82 -32.17 1.13
C ASN A 267 13.24 -32.36 2.54
N ALA A 268 13.71 -33.39 3.24
CA ALA A 268 13.44 -33.56 4.67
C ALA A 268 14.09 -32.42 5.47
N ALA A 269 13.30 -31.78 6.32
CA ALA A 269 13.71 -30.65 7.12
C ALA A 269 13.33 -30.87 8.60
N ASP A 270 14.09 -30.24 9.49
CA ASP A 270 13.95 -30.41 10.94
C ASP A 270 12.80 -29.55 11.51
N SER A 271 12.51 -29.73 12.80
CA SER A 271 11.45 -28.99 13.48
C SER A 271 11.69 -27.48 13.53
N VAL A 272 12.95 -27.03 13.49
CA VAL A 272 13.29 -25.59 13.48
C VAL A 272 12.87 -24.98 12.14
N ALA A 273 13.23 -25.64 11.04
CA ALA A 273 12.80 -25.26 9.70
C ALA A 273 11.26 -25.32 9.57
N ALA A 274 10.59 -26.24 10.27
CA ALA A 274 9.14 -26.32 10.28
C ALA A 274 8.48 -25.09 10.92
N VAL A 275 9.00 -24.59 12.05
CA VAL A 275 8.46 -23.37 12.66
C VAL A 275 8.68 -22.16 11.75
N TRP A 276 9.86 -22.01 11.15
CA TRP A 276 10.13 -20.98 10.14
C TRP A 276 9.15 -21.03 8.97
N TYR A 277 8.88 -22.24 8.47
CA TYR A 277 7.93 -22.48 7.40
C TYR A 277 6.51 -22.06 7.78
N LEU A 278 6.03 -22.47 8.96
CA LEU A 278 4.69 -22.12 9.45
C LEU A 278 4.51 -20.61 9.63
N ILE A 279 5.52 -19.89 10.14
CA ILE A 279 5.47 -18.42 10.28
C ILE A 279 5.32 -17.75 8.91
N ARG A 280 6.10 -18.19 7.92
CA ARG A 280 6.03 -17.64 6.55
C ARG A 280 4.66 -17.88 5.90
N GLU A 281 4.11 -19.09 6.04
CA GLU A 281 2.79 -19.40 5.50
C GLU A 281 1.68 -18.66 6.26
N TRP A 282 1.85 -18.38 7.55
CA TRP A 282 0.94 -17.52 8.31
C TRP A 282 0.98 -16.06 7.84
N GLU A 283 2.17 -15.49 7.59
CA GLU A 283 2.31 -14.14 7.01
C GLU A 283 1.64 -14.02 5.63
N LYS A 284 1.82 -15.04 4.79
CA LYS A 284 1.18 -15.13 3.48
C LYS A 284 -0.34 -15.25 3.59
N ALA A 285 -0.84 -16.11 4.48
CA ALA A 285 -2.27 -16.27 4.74
C ALA A 285 -2.90 -14.98 5.29
N SER A 286 -2.22 -14.31 6.23
CA SER A 286 -2.67 -13.03 6.79
C SER A 286 -2.71 -11.95 5.69
N THR A 287 -1.66 -11.84 4.88
CA THR A 287 -1.62 -10.90 3.75
C THR A 287 -2.74 -11.18 2.73
N ALA A 288 -3.04 -12.44 2.45
CA ALA A 288 -4.16 -12.81 1.59
C ALA A 288 -5.51 -12.35 2.16
N LEU A 289 -5.74 -12.50 3.46
CA LEU A 289 -6.94 -11.97 4.13
C LEU A 289 -7.03 -10.44 4.01
N LEU A 290 -5.92 -9.72 4.13
CA LEU A 290 -5.89 -8.26 3.94
C LEU A 290 -6.27 -7.86 2.51
N ARG A 291 -5.75 -8.57 1.49
CA ARG A 291 -6.14 -8.35 0.09
C ARG A 291 -7.63 -8.62 -0.12
N ALA A 292 -8.13 -9.73 0.41
CA ALA A 292 -9.55 -10.10 0.32
C ALA A 292 -10.45 -9.02 0.91
N ASN A 293 -10.11 -8.50 2.10
CA ASN A 293 -10.84 -7.40 2.73
C ASN A 293 -10.83 -6.13 1.87
N ALA A 294 -9.66 -5.74 1.36
CA ALA A 294 -9.55 -4.55 0.53
C ALA A 294 -10.35 -4.64 -0.78
N ILE A 295 -10.34 -5.80 -1.44
CA ILE A 295 -11.14 -6.04 -2.65
C ILE A 295 -12.63 -6.03 -2.30
N HIS A 296 -13.05 -6.73 -1.23
CA HIS A 296 -14.44 -6.73 -0.79
C HIS A 296 -14.98 -5.31 -0.58
N VAL A 297 -14.21 -4.49 0.15
CA VAL A 297 -14.57 -3.09 0.43
C VAL A 297 -14.56 -2.24 -0.84
N ALA A 298 -13.64 -2.47 -1.79
CA ALA A 298 -13.57 -1.71 -3.05
C ALA A 298 -14.81 -1.89 -3.93
N PHE A 299 -15.41 -3.07 -3.93
CA PHE A 299 -16.58 -3.39 -4.77
C PHE A 299 -17.92 -3.23 -4.04
N GLY A 300 -17.92 -2.98 -2.73
CA GLY A 300 -19.15 -2.78 -1.95
C GLY A 300 -20.07 -4.00 -2.00
N ILE A 301 -19.49 -5.21 -2.02
CA ILE A 301 -20.23 -6.47 -2.04
C ILE A 301 -20.97 -6.56 -0.69
N ASP A 302 -22.29 -6.55 -0.74
CA ASP A 302 -23.17 -6.32 0.42
C ASP A 302 -23.12 -7.49 1.42
N THR A 303 -23.05 -7.18 2.71
CA THR A 303 -22.91 -8.18 3.79
C THR A 303 -24.19 -8.95 4.09
N ASP A 304 -25.34 -8.37 3.73
CA ASP A 304 -26.63 -8.78 4.28
C ASP A 304 -27.38 -9.79 3.38
N GLN A 305 -26.94 -10.00 2.13
CA GLN A 305 -27.55 -10.97 1.21
C GLN A 305 -26.60 -12.06 0.70
N SER A 306 -25.29 -11.91 0.95
CA SER A 306 -24.29 -12.87 0.48
C SER A 306 -23.07 -12.90 1.40
N GLY A 307 -23.15 -13.72 2.48
CA GLY A 307 -22.01 -14.26 3.23
C GLY A 307 -20.68 -13.53 3.11
N ALA A 308 -20.66 -12.22 3.44
CA ALA A 308 -19.43 -11.45 3.37
C ALA A 308 -18.39 -12.16 4.22
N PRO A 309 -17.14 -12.29 3.73
CA PRO A 309 -16.12 -12.92 4.53
C PRO A 309 -15.96 -12.10 5.79
N ASP A 310 -16.32 -12.68 6.94
CA ASP A 310 -15.94 -12.14 8.24
C ASP A 310 -14.42 -12.26 8.35
N VAL A 311 -13.70 -11.34 7.69
CA VAL A 311 -12.25 -11.36 7.60
C VAL A 311 -11.66 -11.19 8.99
N ILE A 312 -12.35 -10.47 9.89
CA ILE A 312 -11.92 -10.31 11.28
C ILE A 312 -11.96 -11.67 11.99
N ALA A 313 -13.09 -12.38 11.97
CA ALA A 313 -13.18 -13.71 12.58
C ALA A 313 -12.25 -14.73 11.91
N ARG A 314 -12.07 -14.66 10.59
CA ARG A 314 -11.12 -15.51 9.86
C ARG A 314 -9.67 -15.21 10.22
N MET A 315 -9.33 -13.95 10.44
CA MET A 315 -8.00 -13.54 10.91
C MET A 315 -7.75 -14.05 12.33
N GLN A 316 -8.73 -13.93 13.23
CA GLN A 316 -8.66 -14.51 14.57
C GLN A 316 -8.47 -16.03 14.52
N THR A 317 -9.31 -16.72 13.73
CA THR A 317 -9.20 -18.17 13.54
C THR A 317 -7.84 -18.59 12.99
N LEU A 318 -7.29 -17.84 12.03
CA LEU A 318 -5.96 -18.09 11.48
C LEU A 318 -4.88 -17.95 12.56
N ASN A 319 -4.96 -16.92 13.41
CA ASN A 319 -4.02 -16.72 14.50
C ASN A 319 -4.06 -17.87 15.50
N ASP A 320 -5.25 -18.27 15.94
CA ASP A 320 -5.42 -19.36 16.92
C ASP A 320 -4.82 -20.67 16.40
N ARG A 321 -5.07 -20.96 15.11
CA ARG A 321 -4.52 -22.13 14.42
C ARG A 321 -3.00 -22.05 14.28
N ALA A 322 -2.45 -20.89 13.89
CA ALA A 322 -1.01 -20.70 13.76
C ALA A 322 -0.29 -20.84 15.11
N THR A 323 -0.82 -20.20 16.15
CA THR A 323 -0.31 -20.31 17.53
C THR A 323 -0.31 -21.77 18.00
N THR A 324 -1.43 -22.48 17.80
CA THR A 324 -1.56 -23.90 18.16
C THR A 324 -0.59 -24.78 17.37
N ALA A 325 -0.44 -24.53 16.07
CA ALA A 325 0.45 -25.29 15.20
C ALA A 325 1.91 -25.14 15.61
N ILE A 326 2.38 -23.92 15.88
CA ILE A 326 3.76 -23.66 16.34
C ILE A 326 4.02 -24.42 17.66
N ALA A 327 3.13 -24.29 18.64
CA ALA A 327 3.28 -24.99 19.92
C ALA A 327 3.25 -26.52 19.76
N SER A 328 2.41 -27.03 18.85
CA SER A 328 2.31 -28.47 18.55
C SER A 328 3.55 -28.98 17.81
N THR A 329 4.16 -28.17 16.95
CA THR A 329 5.44 -28.46 16.28
C THR A 329 6.57 -28.58 17.31
N ILE A 330 6.63 -27.68 18.29
CA ILE A 330 7.61 -27.77 19.39
C ILE A 330 7.39 -29.04 20.22
N ALA A 331 6.13 -29.36 20.54
CA ALA A 331 5.79 -30.57 21.27
C ALA A 331 6.14 -31.84 20.46
N ALA A 332 5.89 -31.85 19.15
CA ALA A 332 6.25 -32.95 18.26
C ALA A 332 7.77 -33.14 18.17
N ALA A 333 8.53 -32.04 18.09
CA ALA A 333 10.00 -32.07 18.12
C ALA A 333 10.52 -32.77 19.38
N SER A 334 9.84 -32.55 20.52
CA SER A 334 10.25 -33.18 21.77
C SER A 334 10.18 -34.71 21.70
N ILE A 335 9.22 -35.32 21.00
CA ILE A 335 8.99 -36.78 20.99
C ILE A 335 10.24 -37.54 20.55
N HIS A 336 10.88 -37.08 19.47
CA HIS A 336 12.01 -37.74 18.84
C HIS A 336 13.38 -37.25 19.32
N ALA A 337 13.42 -36.18 20.12
CA ALA A 337 14.67 -35.64 20.63
C ALA A 337 15.23 -36.51 21.77
N SER A 338 16.50 -36.92 21.65
CA SER A 338 17.28 -37.43 22.78
C SER A 338 17.54 -36.33 23.82
N SER A 339 18.00 -36.69 25.02
CA SER A 339 18.36 -35.72 26.08
C SER A 339 19.30 -34.62 25.56
N ASP A 340 20.38 -35.00 24.87
CA ASP A 340 21.38 -34.05 24.37
C ASP A 340 20.85 -33.20 23.20
N GLN A 341 20.05 -33.81 22.32
CA GLN A 341 19.40 -33.10 21.21
C GLN A 341 18.34 -32.12 21.68
N ALA A 342 17.66 -32.40 22.78
CA ALA A 342 16.62 -31.52 23.34
C ALA A 342 17.19 -30.15 23.70
N ALA A 343 18.41 -30.09 24.25
CA ALA A 343 19.06 -28.82 24.58
C ALA A 343 19.41 -27.99 23.33
N VAL A 344 19.97 -28.63 22.30
CA VAL A 344 20.31 -27.97 21.04
C VAL A 344 19.04 -27.48 20.32
N LEU A 345 18.00 -28.32 20.27
CA LEU A 345 16.72 -27.99 19.65
C LEU A 345 16.01 -26.85 20.39
N TYR A 346 16.01 -26.87 21.72
CA TYR A 346 15.44 -25.79 22.53
C TYR A 346 16.01 -24.45 22.10
N LEU A 347 17.34 -24.32 22.06
CA LEU A 347 18.03 -23.07 21.70
C LEU A 347 17.71 -22.63 20.27
N ARG A 348 17.74 -23.56 19.31
CA ARG A 348 17.44 -23.25 17.90
C ARG A 348 15.97 -22.87 17.66
N LEU A 349 15.03 -23.35 18.49
CA LEU A 349 13.61 -23.03 18.39
C LEU A 349 13.26 -21.66 19.00
N LEU A 350 14.07 -21.12 19.91
CA LEU A 350 13.79 -19.81 20.51
C LEU A 350 13.75 -18.69 19.46
N GLU A 351 14.66 -18.69 18.48
CA GLU A 351 14.71 -17.62 17.47
C GLU A 351 13.41 -17.50 16.64
N PRO A 352 12.92 -18.54 15.95
CA PRO A 352 11.67 -18.42 15.19
C PRO A 352 10.46 -18.09 16.08
N VAL A 353 10.39 -18.62 17.31
CA VAL A 353 9.32 -18.26 18.25
C VAL A 353 9.36 -16.76 18.56
N THR A 354 10.53 -16.21 18.86
CA THR A 354 10.66 -14.77 19.13
C THR A 354 10.32 -13.92 17.90
N LEU A 355 10.60 -14.37 16.68
CA LEU A 355 10.13 -13.67 15.49
C LEU A 355 8.60 -13.59 15.42
N ALA A 356 7.92 -14.73 15.63
CA ALA A 356 6.47 -14.77 15.59
C ALA A 356 5.84 -13.82 16.63
N LEU A 357 6.43 -13.76 17.84
CA LEU A 357 6.05 -12.81 18.89
C LEU A 357 6.18 -11.36 18.42
N ARG A 358 7.33 -10.98 17.86
CA ARG A 358 7.57 -9.61 17.39
C ARG A 358 6.66 -9.21 16.23
N ARG A 359 6.38 -10.14 15.31
CA ARG A 359 5.48 -9.90 14.18
C ARG A 359 4.02 -9.72 14.61
N ARG A 360 3.58 -10.35 15.71
CA ARG A 360 2.27 -10.09 16.33
C ARG A 360 2.19 -8.76 17.07
N GLY A 361 3.30 -8.24 17.55
CA GLY A 361 3.35 -6.97 18.27
C GLY A 361 2.66 -7.07 19.65
N PRO A 362 1.86 -6.07 20.07
CA PRO A 362 1.35 -5.97 21.43
C PRO A 362 0.40 -7.11 21.84
N ASP A 363 -0.24 -7.77 20.88
CA ASP A 363 -1.22 -8.82 21.16
C ASP A 363 -0.58 -10.20 21.33
N ALA A 364 0.76 -10.35 21.40
CA ALA A 364 1.43 -11.66 21.35
C ALA A 364 1.34 -12.52 22.64
N GLU A 365 0.62 -12.10 23.67
CA GLU A 365 0.59 -12.75 24.99
C GLU A 365 0.08 -14.19 24.95
N ASP A 366 -0.92 -14.46 24.11
CA ASP A 366 -1.45 -15.79 23.85
C ASP A 366 -0.38 -16.72 23.26
N LEU A 367 0.35 -16.26 22.26
CA LEU A 367 1.44 -17.00 21.61
C LEU A 367 2.57 -17.31 22.58
N ILE A 368 2.94 -16.36 23.46
CA ILE A 368 3.93 -16.59 24.53
C ILE A 368 3.45 -17.72 25.43
N THR A 369 2.21 -17.61 25.91
CA THR A 369 1.63 -18.55 26.88
C THR A 369 1.57 -19.96 26.29
N THR A 370 1.08 -20.11 25.07
CA THR A 370 0.91 -21.40 24.40
C THR A 370 2.26 -22.05 24.04
N CYS A 371 3.25 -21.28 23.59
CA CYS A 371 4.57 -21.84 23.26
C CYS A 371 5.41 -22.16 24.51
N SER A 372 5.21 -21.42 25.62
CA SER A 372 6.02 -21.56 26.83
C SER A 372 5.89 -22.93 27.50
N SER A 373 4.71 -23.57 27.44
CA SER A 373 4.55 -24.93 27.98
C SER A 373 5.36 -25.94 27.18
N SER A 374 5.21 -25.96 25.86
CA SER A 374 5.93 -26.89 24.98
C SER A 374 7.45 -26.71 25.06
N LEU A 375 7.93 -25.45 25.18
CA LEU A 375 9.35 -25.16 25.38
C LEU A 375 9.87 -25.65 26.74
N ARG A 376 9.06 -25.55 27.79
CA ARG A 376 9.40 -26.07 29.12
C ARG A 376 9.48 -27.60 29.11
N ASP A 377 8.54 -28.27 28.45
CA ASP A 377 8.52 -29.73 28.34
C ASP A 377 9.73 -30.24 27.55
N LEU A 378 10.11 -29.55 26.47
CA LEU A 378 11.34 -29.83 25.74
C LEU A 378 12.59 -29.64 26.62
N ALA A 379 12.67 -28.55 27.37
CA ALA A 379 13.80 -28.27 28.25
C ALA A 379 13.93 -29.27 29.40
N ALA A 380 12.81 -29.80 29.90
CA ALA A 380 12.77 -30.79 30.99
C ALA A 380 13.35 -32.16 30.59
N LYS A 381 13.49 -32.45 29.28
CA LYS A 381 14.14 -33.69 28.81
C LYS A 381 15.64 -33.74 29.09
N HIS A 382 16.29 -32.58 29.26
CA HIS A 382 17.71 -32.52 29.60
C HIS A 382 17.88 -32.25 31.10
N PRO A 383 18.58 -33.12 31.86
CA PRO A 383 18.59 -33.10 33.33
C PRO A 383 18.97 -31.76 33.97
N LEU A 384 19.83 -30.97 33.33
CA LEU A 384 20.35 -29.71 33.89
C LEU A 384 19.79 -28.45 33.21
N LEU A 385 19.11 -28.59 32.08
CA LEU A 385 18.82 -27.43 31.23
C LEU A 385 17.81 -26.48 31.87
N THR A 386 16.80 -27.02 32.55
CA THR A 386 15.80 -26.19 33.25
C THR A 386 16.45 -25.35 34.35
N GLU A 387 17.38 -25.93 35.11
CA GLU A 387 18.13 -25.21 36.14
C GLU A 387 19.08 -24.16 35.52
N GLN A 388 19.74 -24.49 34.41
CA GLN A 388 20.59 -23.57 33.65
C GLN A 388 19.78 -22.36 33.13
N ILE A 389 18.62 -22.58 32.52
CA ILE A 389 17.72 -21.52 32.04
C ILE A 389 17.31 -20.61 33.21
N ASN A 390 16.90 -21.20 34.33
CA ASN A 390 16.48 -20.42 35.51
C ASN A 390 17.64 -19.62 36.11
N SER A 391 18.83 -20.21 36.21
CA SER A 391 20.03 -19.55 36.72
C SER A 391 20.48 -18.42 35.78
N TYR A 392 20.47 -18.67 34.48
CA TYR A 392 20.77 -17.68 33.45
C TYR A 392 19.78 -16.52 33.48
N ARG A 393 18.47 -16.80 33.60
CA ARG A 393 17.45 -15.75 33.73
C ARG A 393 17.68 -14.91 34.97
N LYS A 394 17.96 -15.52 36.13
CA LYS A 394 18.30 -14.77 37.35
C LYS A 394 19.54 -13.88 37.18
N ALA A 395 20.56 -14.37 36.47
CA ALA A 395 21.80 -13.62 36.22
C ALA A 395 21.60 -12.44 35.26
N THR A 396 20.70 -12.56 34.27
CA THR A 396 20.57 -11.59 33.16
C THR A 396 19.37 -10.65 33.30
N GLN A 397 18.31 -11.04 34.02
CA GLN A 397 17.05 -10.30 34.12
C GLN A 397 17.26 -8.88 34.68
N GLN A 398 18.05 -8.73 35.74
CA GLN A 398 18.28 -7.42 36.35
C GLN A 398 19.05 -6.49 35.40
N SER A 399 20.02 -7.03 34.65
CA SER A 399 20.77 -6.29 33.63
C SER A 399 19.86 -5.82 32.50
N LEU A 400 19.00 -6.70 31.96
CA LEU A 400 18.01 -6.34 30.95
C LEU A 400 17.05 -5.26 31.45
N HIS A 401 16.54 -5.42 32.68
CA HIS A 401 15.64 -4.45 33.29
C HIS A 401 16.28 -3.06 33.45
N TRP A 402 17.52 -2.99 33.93
CA TRP A 402 18.25 -1.72 34.02
C TRP A 402 18.49 -1.09 32.66
N ARG A 403 18.88 -1.87 31.64
CA ARG A 403 19.10 -1.37 30.28
C ARG A 403 17.81 -0.87 29.65
N GLU A 404 16.70 -1.56 29.83
CA GLU A 404 15.37 -1.13 29.38
C GLU A 404 14.94 0.19 30.04
N ASN A 405 15.09 0.30 31.37
CA ASN A 405 14.80 1.53 32.10
C ASN A 405 15.68 2.70 31.64
N PHE A 406 16.98 2.48 31.51
CA PHE A 406 17.93 3.51 31.05
C PHE A 406 17.59 3.97 29.63
N THR A 407 17.34 3.03 28.74
CA THR A 407 16.96 3.29 27.34
C THR A 407 15.66 4.06 27.26
N THR A 408 14.65 3.67 28.03
CA THR A 408 13.35 4.37 28.11
C THR A 408 13.52 5.81 28.57
N LYS A 409 14.36 6.05 29.59
CA LYS A 409 14.66 7.40 30.07
C LYS A 409 15.44 8.22 29.04
N GLN A 410 16.42 7.62 28.36
CA GLN A 410 17.19 8.27 27.31
C GLN A 410 16.30 8.69 26.13
N THR A 411 15.40 7.80 25.69
CA THR A 411 14.50 8.09 24.58
C THR A 411 13.42 9.09 24.95
N ALA A 412 12.91 9.11 26.19
CA ALA A 412 11.93 10.12 26.61
C ALA A 412 12.43 11.56 26.37
N HIS A 413 13.72 11.82 26.55
CA HIS A 413 14.31 13.12 26.22
C HIS A 413 14.40 13.38 24.71
N LEU A 414 14.69 12.34 23.92
CA LEU A 414 14.75 12.44 22.47
C LEU A 414 13.36 12.65 21.87
N THR A 415 12.35 11.86 22.24
CA THR A 415 10.99 11.94 21.70
C THR A 415 10.36 13.33 21.89
N ASN A 416 10.70 14.07 22.95
CA ASN A 416 10.24 15.44 23.14
C ASN A 416 10.67 16.40 21.99
N GLN A 417 11.73 16.07 21.26
CA GLN A 417 12.23 16.85 20.13
C GLN A 417 11.67 16.38 18.77
N TYR A 418 10.94 15.26 18.75
CA TYR A 418 10.43 14.60 17.54
C TYR A 418 8.94 14.28 17.76
N PRO A 419 8.00 15.10 17.26
CA PRO A 419 6.58 14.76 17.33
C PRO A 419 6.29 13.45 16.58
N SER A 420 5.29 12.69 17.06
CA SER A 420 4.82 11.50 16.36
C SER A 420 4.37 11.86 14.93
N SER A 421 4.76 11.07 13.91
CA SER A 421 4.32 11.28 12.53
C SER A 421 2.80 11.31 12.39
N ALA A 422 2.10 10.39 13.07
CA ALA A 422 0.65 10.33 13.11
C ALA A 422 0.03 11.63 13.63
N LYS A 423 0.55 12.11 14.78
CA LYS A 423 0.09 13.36 15.38
C LYS A 423 0.41 14.55 14.49
N PHE A 424 1.60 14.59 13.92
CA PHE A 424 2.04 15.66 13.04
C PHE A 424 1.17 15.78 11.79
N LEU A 425 0.77 14.66 11.19
CA LEU A 425 -0.18 14.63 10.07
C LEU A 425 -1.58 15.11 10.48
N ALA A 426 -2.06 14.70 11.67
CA ALA A 426 -3.34 15.13 12.19
C ALA A 426 -3.39 16.64 12.48
N ASP A 427 -2.34 17.18 13.11
CA ASP A 427 -2.22 18.60 13.46
C ASP A 427 -1.99 19.49 12.22
N SER A 428 -1.46 18.93 11.13
CA SER A 428 -1.18 19.66 9.89
C SER A 428 -2.39 19.79 8.96
N GLU A 429 -3.59 19.36 9.38
CA GLU A 429 -4.85 19.39 8.61
C GLU A 429 -4.75 18.75 7.22
N VAL A 430 -3.81 17.82 7.05
CA VAL A 430 -3.50 17.26 5.73
C VAL A 430 -4.66 16.38 5.26
N PRO A 431 -5.25 16.66 4.08
CA PRO A 431 -6.38 15.88 3.60
C PRO A 431 -5.99 14.42 3.37
N ALA A 432 -6.66 13.50 4.06
CA ALA A 432 -6.54 12.06 3.82
C ALA A 432 -7.66 11.53 2.91
N VAL A 433 -8.15 12.39 2.01
CA VAL A 433 -9.24 12.07 1.08
C VAL A 433 -8.82 12.43 -0.34
N LEU A 434 -8.96 11.47 -1.26
CA LEU A 434 -8.69 11.58 -2.69
C LEU A 434 -9.71 12.47 -3.43
N ASN A 435 -10.90 12.63 -2.84
CA ASN A 435 -11.27 13.91 -2.26
C ASN A 435 -10.93 15.22 -3.00
N THR A 436 -9.69 15.63 -2.78
CA THR A 436 -9.21 16.99 -3.01
C THR A 436 -8.33 17.05 -4.25
N TRP A 437 -7.99 18.26 -4.67
CA TRP A 437 -7.04 18.51 -5.74
C TRP A 437 -5.64 18.04 -5.31
N ILE A 438 -5.37 16.73 -5.33
CA ILE A 438 -4.13 16.15 -4.80
C ILE A 438 -2.92 16.85 -5.40
N ASN A 439 -2.94 17.11 -6.70
CA ASN A 439 -1.91 17.88 -7.40
C ASN A 439 -1.68 19.31 -6.86
N ARG A 440 -2.72 19.95 -6.32
CA ARG A 440 -2.65 21.30 -5.75
C ARG A 440 -2.18 21.29 -4.29
N TYR A 441 -2.58 20.27 -3.53
CA TYR A 441 -2.22 20.15 -2.11
C TYR A 441 -0.85 19.48 -1.91
N MET A 442 -0.47 18.54 -2.76
CA MET A 442 0.78 17.78 -2.62
C MET A 442 2.01 18.70 -2.55
N PRO A 443 2.17 19.76 -3.36
CA PRO A 443 3.31 20.67 -3.22
C PRO A 443 3.33 21.43 -1.88
N THR A 444 2.18 21.94 -1.43
CA THR A 444 2.08 22.70 -0.17
C THR A 444 2.26 21.79 1.04
N THR A 445 1.63 20.61 1.03
CA THR A 445 1.76 19.59 2.06
C THR A 445 3.19 19.03 2.09
N ALA A 446 3.79 18.71 0.95
CA ALA A 446 5.18 18.29 0.89
C ALA A 446 6.11 19.34 1.48
N ALA A 447 5.92 20.63 1.15
CA ALA A 447 6.73 21.70 1.73
C ALA A 447 6.59 21.81 3.26
N GLN A 448 5.43 21.45 3.82
CA GLN A 448 5.19 21.43 5.26
C GLN A 448 5.82 20.20 5.93
N LEU A 449 5.81 19.04 5.27
CA LEU A 449 6.25 17.76 5.84
C LEU A 449 7.75 17.50 5.64
N LEU A 450 8.30 17.85 4.49
CA LEU A 450 9.68 17.55 4.14
C LEU A 450 10.64 18.23 5.11
N MET A 451 11.74 17.52 5.40
CA MET A 451 12.80 17.96 6.30
C MET A 451 12.35 18.18 7.76
N LYS A 452 11.10 17.84 8.11
CA LYS A 452 10.63 17.87 9.49
C LYS A 452 11.13 16.67 10.27
N LYS A 453 11.42 16.92 11.54
CA LYS A 453 11.76 15.90 12.51
C LYS A 453 10.48 15.24 13.00
N VAL A 454 10.41 13.93 12.90
CA VAL A 454 9.28 13.13 13.39
C VAL A 454 9.78 11.86 14.06
N SER A 455 8.94 11.26 14.88
CA SER A 455 9.17 9.93 15.43
C SER A 455 8.07 8.96 15.05
N ASP A 456 8.44 7.70 14.88
CA ASP A 456 7.50 6.59 14.75
C ASP A 456 7.86 5.44 15.69
N GLN A 457 6.96 4.46 15.76
CA GLN A 457 7.05 3.33 16.68
C GLN A 457 6.99 2.00 15.92
N SER A 458 7.54 0.95 16.52
CA SER A 458 7.44 -0.44 16.05
C SER A 458 7.96 -0.64 14.62
N VAL A 459 9.25 -0.35 14.42
CA VAL A 459 9.93 -0.58 13.14
C VAL A 459 10.26 -2.06 12.99
N THR A 460 9.77 -2.68 11.91
CA THR A 460 10.10 -4.05 11.52
C THR A 460 10.82 -4.03 10.17
N PRO A 461 11.94 -4.75 9.96
CA PRO A 461 12.58 -4.88 8.66
C PRO A 461 11.64 -5.56 7.65
N LEU A 462 11.56 -5.05 6.41
CA LEU A 462 10.75 -5.69 5.35
C LEU A 462 11.34 -7.03 4.91
N THR A 463 12.66 -7.14 4.90
CA THR A 463 13.39 -8.38 4.60
C THR A 463 14.59 -8.48 5.55
N VAL A 464 15.00 -9.71 5.86
CA VAL A 464 16.20 -9.95 6.69
C VAL A 464 17.42 -9.35 5.99
N GLY A 465 18.17 -8.50 6.71
CA GLY A 465 19.32 -7.77 6.15
C GLY A 465 18.95 -6.70 5.10
N GLY A 466 17.66 -6.37 4.96
CA GLY A 466 17.17 -5.38 4.03
C GLY A 466 17.58 -3.95 4.40
N ARG A 467 17.52 -3.06 3.41
CA ARG A 467 17.81 -1.62 3.59
C ARG A 467 16.60 -0.80 4.08
N LEU A 468 15.51 -1.48 4.40
CA LEU A 468 14.23 -0.85 4.70
C LEU A 468 13.54 -1.52 5.88
N GLY A 469 13.21 -0.69 6.86
CA GLY A 469 12.21 -0.98 7.87
C GLY A 469 10.86 -0.39 7.49
N VAL A 470 9.80 -0.94 8.04
CA VAL A 470 8.43 -0.45 7.94
C VAL A 470 7.88 -0.21 9.33
N VAL A 471 7.20 0.92 9.49
CA VAL A 471 6.29 1.19 10.60
C VAL A 471 4.91 0.80 10.10
N ALA A 472 4.22 -0.04 10.87
CA ALA A 472 2.91 -0.55 10.49
C ALA A 472 1.89 0.58 10.24
N PHE A 473 0.93 0.30 9.37
CA PHE A 473 -0.14 1.22 9.05
C PHE A 473 -1.02 1.50 10.25
N GLN A 474 -1.13 2.78 10.63
CA GLN A 474 -2.00 3.27 11.68
C GLN A 474 -2.47 4.68 11.33
N ASN A 475 -3.71 5.06 11.67
CA ASN A 475 -4.18 6.45 11.49
C ASN A 475 -3.95 7.02 10.08
N GLN A 476 -4.21 6.23 9.03
CA GLN A 476 -4.05 6.64 7.62
C GLN A 476 -2.61 6.98 7.20
N HIS A 477 -1.60 6.48 7.91
CA HIS A 477 -0.21 6.58 7.47
C HIS A 477 0.59 5.32 7.80
N TYR A 478 1.68 5.13 7.08
CA TYR A 478 2.75 4.19 7.41
C TYR A 478 4.09 4.83 7.01
N SER A 479 5.18 4.35 7.59
CA SER A 479 6.50 4.92 7.34
C SER A 479 7.48 3.87 6.85
N LEU A 480 8.34 4.27 5.91
CA LEU A 480 9.51 3.51 5.51
C LEU A 480 10.74 4.11 6.18
N ILE A 481 11.51 3.28 6.86
CA ILE A 481 12.69 3.68 7.62
C ILE A 481 13.93 3.20 6.89
N ALA A 482 14.89 4.10 6.63
CA ALA A 482 16.16 3.71 6.05
C ALA A 482 16.98 2.87 7.05
N LEU A 483 17.39 1.67 6.63
CA LEU A 483 18.24 0.74 7.39
C LEU A 483 19.47 0.34 6.53
N PRO A 484 20.54 -0.21 7.11
CA PRO A 484 20.80 -0.36 8.54
C PRO A 484 21.29 0.92 9.22
N LEU A 485 21.10 0.99 10.54
CA LEU A 485 21.80 1.88 11.46
C LEU A 485 23.05 1.19 12.02
N SER A 486 24.05 1.99 12.40
CA SER A 486 25.22 1.49 13.14
C SER A 486 24.80 1.14 14.57
N VAL A 487 24.84 -0.16 14.90
CA VAL A 487 24.43 -0.70 16.21
C VAL A 487 25.47 -1.64 16.82
N GLU A 488 26.62 -1.82 16.19
CA GLU A 488 27.61 -2.87 16.53
C GLU A 488 28.13 -2.72 17.96
N GLU A 489 28.48 -1.49 18.37
CA GLU A 489 28.93 -1.22 19.74
C GLU A 489 27.85 -1.55 20.78
N GLN A 490 26.60 -1.13 20.52
CA GLN A 490 25.48 -1.34 21.44
C GLN A 490 25.06 -2.82 21.51
N LEU A 491 25.19 -3.54 20.39
CA LEU A 491 24.97 -4.98 20.30
C LEU A 491 26.04 -5.74 21.09
N ASN A 492 27.32 -5.42 20.90
CA ASN A 492 28.42 -6.04 21.65
C ASN A 492 28.26 -5.80 23.16
N ALA A 493 27.88 -4.59 23.56
CA ALA A 493 27.58 -4.28 24.96
C ALA A 493 26.35 -5.04 25.50
N LEU A 494 25.33 -5.28 24.67
CA LEU A 494 24.16 -6.09 25.04
C LEU A 494 24.55 -7.56 25.20
N GLN A 495 25.33 -8.12 24.27
CA GLN A 495 25.85 -9.49 24.34
C GLN A 495 26.67 -9.71 25.61
N ALA A 496 27.59 -8.79 25.92
CA ALA A 496 28.36 -8.83 27.16
C ALA A 496 27.47 -8.78 28.41
N SER A 497 26.43 -7.94 28.42
CA SER A 497 25.47 -7.85 29.53
C SER A 497 24.63 -9.12 29.71
N LEU A 498 24.46 -9.89 28.63
CA LEU A 498 23.74 -11.16 28.59
C LEU A 498 24.67 -12.38 28.72
N LEU A 499 25.98 -12.17 28.89
CA LEU A 499 26.97 -13.24 28.92
C LEU A 499 26.93 -14.13 27.66
N VAL A 500 26.53 -13.54 26.53
CA VAL A 500 26.42 -14.24 25.24
C VAL A 500 27.78 -14.22 24.54
N THR A 501 28.25 -15.40 24.17
CA THR A 501 29.42 -15.61 23.31
C THR A 501 29.11 -16.64 22.23
N ASP A 502 30.00 -16.84 21.27
CA ASP A 502 29.84 -17.89 20.25
C ASP A 502 29.71 -19.30 20.86
N GLU A 503 30.34 -19.51 22.03
CA GLU A 503 30.29 -20.76 22.78
C GLU A 503 29.09 -20.85 23.75
N ASN A 504 28.56 -19.70 24.18
CA ASN A 504 27.46 -19.60 25.15
C ASN A 504 26.31 -18.78 24.56
N PRO A 505 25.39 -19.40 23.80
CA PRO A 505 24.23 -18.71 23.25
C PRO A 505 23.22 -18.33 24.34
N PRO A 506 22.34 -17.34 24.09
CA PRO A 506 21.31 -16.94 25.04
C PRO A 506 20.35 -18.11 25.34
N LEU A 507 20.11 -18.39 26.63
CA LEU A 507 19.31 -19.54 27.08
C LEU A 507 17.84 -19.21 27.37
N SER A 508 17.43 -17.94 27.39
CA SER A 508 16.05 -17.54 27.68
C SER A 508 15.39 -16.86 26.49
N LEU A 509 14.05 -16.98 26.38
CA LEU A 509 13.26 -16.29 25.35
C LEU A 509 13.54 -14.78 25.33
N GLU A 510 13.62 -14.15 26.50
CA GLU A 510 13.85 -12.70 26.62
C GLU A 510 15.23 -12.29 26.12
N ALA A 511 16.27 -13.10 26.38
CA ALA A 511 17.62 -12.84 25.92
C ALA A 511 17.77 -13.12 24.42
N VAL A 512 17.15 -14.19 23.91
CA VAL A 512 17.12 -14.48 22.46
C VAL A 512 16.39 -13.37 21.72
N ASP A 513 15.23 -12.93 22.23
CA ASP A 513 14.49 -11.80 21.68
C ASP A 513 15.36 -10.54 21.63
N ALA A 514 16.05 -10.22 22.73
CA ALA A 514 16.95 -9.07 22.83
C ALA A 514 18.06 -9.06 21.77
N ILE A 515 18.72 -10.21 21.56
CA ILE A 515 19.82 -10.33 20.58
C ILE A 515 19.28 -10.40 19.16
N ALA A 516 18.23 -11.19 18.92
CA ALA A 516 17.67 -11.38 17.58
C ALA A 516 17.04 -10.08 17.03
N SER A 517 16.29 -9.34 17.85
CA SER A 517 15.72 -8.05 17.44
C SER A 517 16.79 -6.98 17.21
N ALA A 518 17.84 -6.93 18.04
CA ALA A 518 18.99 -6.05 17.82
C ALA A 518 19.72 -6.36 16.50
N ASN A 519 20.00 -7.64 16.23
CA ASN A 519 20.62 -8.10 14.98
C ASN A 519 19.78 -7.78 13.74
N ARG A 520 18.45 -7.92 13.86
CA ARG A 520 17.50 -7.63 12.78
C ARG A 520 17.19 -6.14 12.63
N GLN A 521 17.69 -5.31 13.55
CA GLN A 521 17.41 -3.88 13.61
C GLN A 521 15.91 -3.57 13.71
N GLU A 522 15.24 -4.35 14.56
CA GLU A 522 13.87 -4.08 14.99
C GLU A 522 13.90 -3.04 16.10
N PHE A 523 13.20 -1.92 15.91
CA PHE A 523 13.25 -0.80 16.84
C PHE A 523 11.87 -0.49 17.41
N LEU A 524 11.79 -0.26 18.72
CA LEU A 524 10.55 0.15 19.38
C LEU A 524 10.14 1.56 18.96
N SER A 525 11.11 2.44 18.74
CA SER A 525 10.87 3.78 18.23
C SER A 525 12.05 4.25 17.39
N VAL A 526 11.77 5.13 16.45
CA VAL A 526 12.76 5.78 15.61
C VAL A 526 12.43 7.26 15.54
N GLY A 527 13.45 8.11 15.57
CA GLY A 527 13.29 9.53 15.28
C GLY A 527 14.23 9.95 14.17
N GLY A 528 13.70 10.71 13.23
CA GLY A 528 14.40 11.02 12.00
C GLY A 528 13.81 12.20 11.27
N VAL A 529 14.24 12.36 10.03
CA VAL A 529 13.82 13.45 9.14
C VAL A 529 13.05 12.87 7.97
N ILE A 530 11.87 13.44 7.67
CA ILE A 530 11.09 13.08 6.49
C ILE A 530 11.86 13.51 5.24
N ARG A 531 12.22 12.54 4.37
CA ARG A 531 12.95 12.79 3.12
C ARG A 531 12.07 12.73 1.89
N ASN A 532 11.04 11.88 1.89
CA ASN A 532 10.04 11.84 0.83
C ASN A 532 8.65 11.66 1.43
N VAL A 533 7.65 12.09 0.68
CA VAL A 533 6.25 11.90 1.02
C VAL A 533 5.48 11.45 -0.20
N SER A 534 4.62 10.45 -0.02
CA SER A 534 3.73 9.95 -1.07
C SER A 534 2.31 9.80 -0.54
N LEU A 535 1.34 10.06 -1.40
CA LEU A 535 -0.07 9.86 -1.11
C LEU A 535 -0.59 8.68 -1.95
N GLU A 536 -1.03 7.62 -1.29
CA GLU A 536 -1.44 6.39 -1.95
C GLU A 536 -2.94 6.16 -1.72
N PRO A 537 -3.67 5.56 -2.68
CA PRO A 537 -5.03 5.10 -2.41
C PRO A 537 -5.00 3.96 -1.39
N LEU A 538 -5.76 4.11 -0.30
CA LEU A 538 -5.72 3.17 0.82
C LEU A 538 -6.08 1.75 0.38
N LEU A 539 -7.17 1.59 -0.37
CA LEU A 539 -7.60 0.28 -0.87
C LEU A 539 -6.60 -0.34 -1.84
N VAL A 540 -5.98 0.46 -2.70
CA VAL A 540 -4.99 -0.04 -3.67
C VAL A 540 -3.77 -0.60 -2.94
N ARG A 541 -3.33 0.08 -1.86
CA ARG A 541 -2.20 -0.38 -1.06
C ARG A 541 -2.42 -1.80 -0.53
N PHE A 542 -3.60 -2.09 0.02
CA PHE A 542 -3.90 -3.38 0.62
C PHE A 542 -4.34 -4.44 -0.40
N ALA A 543 -5.11 -4.09 -1.43
CA ALA A 543 -5.56 -5.02 -2.46
C ALA A 543 -4.39 -5.55 -3.30
N ALA A 544 -3.38 -4.71 -3.57
CA ALA A 544 -2.17 -5.07 -4.31
C ALA A 544 -0.93 -5.24 -3.40
N LEU A 545 -1.12 -5.49 -2.10
CA LEU A 545 -0.03 -5.69 -1.15
C LEU A 545 0.75 -6.97 -1.50
N PRO A 546 2.06 -6.95 -1.83
CA PRO A 546 2.81 -8.19 -2.05
C PRO A 546 3.05 -8.95 -0.74
N ASP A 547 3.28 -10.27 -0.80
CA ASP A 547 3.49 -11.11 0.41
C ASP A 547 4.68 -10.59 1.23
N SER A 548 5.74 -10.12 0.57
CA SER A 548 6.93 -9.54 1.20
C SER A 548 6.70 -8.20 1.91
N ALA A 549 5.56 -7.53 1.67
CA ALA A 549 5.21 -6.29 2.35
C ALA A 549 4.16 -6.49 3.44
N GLY A 550 3.87 -7.74 3.84
CA GLY A 550 2.93 -8.07 4.92
C GLY A 550 3.24 -7.36 6.24
N ALA A 551 4.50 -6.97 6.47
CA ALA A 551 4.93 -6.20 7.65
C ALA A 551 4.28 -4.81 7.80
N ILE A 552 3.61 -4.29 6.76
CA ILE A 552 2.79 -3.08 6.88
C ILE A 552 1.60 -3.26 7.84
N ALA A 553 1.19 -4.49 8.14
CA ALA A 553 0.22 -4.81 9.16
C ALA A 553 0.84 -5.80 10.17
N PRO A 554 0.60 -5.62 11.49
CA PRO A 554 0.96 -6.63 12.47
C PRO A 554 0.21 -7.94 12.17
N LEU A 555 0.88 -9.07 12.42
CA LEU A 555 0.28 -10.39 12.25
C LEU A 555 -0.98 -10.50 13.09
N GLY A 556 -2.06 -10.93 12.44
CA GLY A 556 -3.33 -11.16 13.11
C GLY A 556 -4.22 -9.95 13.26
N THR A 557 -3.83 -8.80 12.72
CA THR A 557 -4.63 -7.58 12.75
C THR A 557 -5.26 -7.30 11.38
N VAL A 558 -6.41 -6.62 11.39
CA VAL A 558 -7.06 -6.11 10.17
C VAL A 558 -7.07 -4.59 10.27
N PRO A 559 -6.40 -3.85 9.37
CA PRO A 559 -6.43 -2.40 9.38
C PRO A 559 -7.83 -1.90 9.04
N SER A 560 -8.25 -0.82 9.69
CA SER A 560 -9.49 -0.14 9.31
C SER A 560 -9.31 0.55 7.96
N LEU A 561 -10.09 0.12 6.97
CA LEU A 561 -10.02 0.62 5.59
C LEU A 561 -10.98 1.81 5.32
N GLY A 562 -11.74 2.26 6.33
CA GLY A 562 -12.58 3.45 6.20
C GLY A 562 -13.76 3.48 7.16
N ASP A 563 -14.49 4.58 7.08
CA ASP A 563 -15.71 4.89 7.83
C ASP A 563 -16.75 5.49 6.85
N HIS A 564 -18.05 5.40 7.13
CA HIS A 564 -19.12 5.98 6.30
C HIS A 564 -18.90 7.47 5.96
N LYS A 565 -18.20 8.22 6.83
CA LYS A 565 -17.83 9.63 6.61
C LYS A 565 -16.78 9.85 5.52
N ARG A 566 -15.97 8.83 5.22
CA ARG A 566 -14.92 8.86 4.18
C ARG A 566 -14.99 7.53 3.43
N PRO A 567 -15.79 7.46 2.34
CA PRO A 567 -15.92 6.23 1.56
C PRO A 567 -14.55 5.63 1.27
N PRO A 568 -14.34 4.33 1.49
CA PRO A 568 -13.02 3.69 1.32
C PRO A 568 -12.35 3.96 -0.03
N LEU A 569 -13.16 4.05 -1.09
CA LEU A 569 -12.72 4.42 -2.45
C LEU A 569 -12.18 5.84 -2.59
N GLN A 570 -12.47 6.71 -1.63
CA GLN A 570 -11.94 8.06 -1.53
C GLN A 570 -10.89 8.19 -0.42
N ALA A 571 -10.64 7.15 0.37
CA ALA A 571 -9.65 7.19 1.43
C ALA A 571 -8.22 7.10 0.85
N ALA A 572 -7.34 7.95 1.38
CA ALA A 572 -5.92 7.93 1.07
C ALA A 572 -5.10 7.51 2.30
N CYS A 573 -3.89 7.05 2.07
CA CYS A 573 -2.88 6.91 3.11
C CYS A 573 -1.59 7.63 2.76
N TRP A 574 -0.97 8.21 3.78
CA TRP A 574 0.35 8.82 3.67
C TRP A 574 1.43 7.76 3.83
N ARG A 575 2.39 7.78 2.92
CA ARG A 575 3.68 7.11 3.12
C ARG A 575 4.75 8.16 3.38
N LEU A 576 5.43 8.02 4.52
CA LEU A 576 6.55 8.88 4.88
C LEU A 576 7.85 8.07 4.78
N ASP A 577 8.82 8.54 3.99
CA ASP A 577 10.14 7.93 3.96
C ASP A 577 11.04 8.71 4.95
N ILE A 578 11.40 8.07 6.07
CA ILE A 578 12.13 8.68 7.18
C ILE A 578 13.59 8.23 7.16
N GLN A 579 14.50 9.19 7.13
CA GLN A 579 15.92 8.97 7.41
C GLN A 579 16.13 9.02 8.93
N PRO A 580 16.45 7.90 9.61
CA PRO A 580 16.64 7.91 11.04
C PRO A 580 17.87 8.72 11.46
N LEU A 581 17.74 9.47 12.54
CA LEU A 581 18.82 10.13 13.27
C LEU A 581 19.14 9.39 14.58
N TRP A 582 18.14 8.74 15.15
CA TRP A 582 18.28 7.84 16.28
C TRP A 582 17.23 6.73 16.18
N ALA A 583 17.52 5.60 16.79
CA ALA A 583 16.56 4.52 16.98
C ALA A 583 16.68 3.93 18.38
N GLN A 584 15.53 3.69 18.99
CA GLN A 584 15.39 2.99 20.26
C GLN A 584 15.19 1.51 19.98
N HIS A 585 16.21 0.72 20.29
CA HIS A 585 16.00 -0.69 20.59
C HIS A 585 15.44 -0.82 22.02
N ARG A 586 14.89 -1.97 22.40
CA ARG A 586 14.36 -2.15 23.77
C ARG A 586 15.41 -1.88 24.85
N TYR A 587 16.66 -2.24 24.59
CA TYR A 587 17.74 -2.22 25.58
C TYR A 587 18.88 -1.24 25.28
N PHE A 588 18.80 -0.46 24.20
CA PHE A 588 19.77 0.59 23.91
C PHE A 588 19.19 1.64 22.94
N VAL A 589 19.85 2.80 22.86
CA VAL A 589 19.60 3.79 21.80
C VAL A 589 20.78 3.79 20.84
N ALA A 590 20.50 3.60 19.56
CA ALA A 590 21.45 3.81 18.47
C ALA A 590 21.30 5.22 17.91
N LYS A 591 22.41 5.85 17.54
CA LYS A 591 22.41 7.14 16.84
C LYS A 591 23.02 6.93 15.46
N ALA A 592 22.43 7.57 14.45
CA ALA A 592 23.06 7.63 13.14
C ALA A 592 24.39 8.38 13.26
N SER A 593 25.44 7.93 12.58
CA SER A 593 26.67 8.71 12.47
C SER A 593 26.33 10.04 11.81
N THR A 594 26.59 11.13 12.52
CA THR A 594 26.57 12.47 11.92
C THR A 594 27.85 12.59 11.12
N ASP A 595 27.79 12.23 9.84
CA ASP A 595 28.81 12.65 8.87
C ASP A 595 28.68 14.15 8.58
#